data_AF-A0A3E0PN95-F1
#
_entry.id   AF-A0A3E0PN95-F1
#
_cell.length_a   1.000
_cell.length_b   1.000
_cell.length_c   1.000
_cell.angle_alpha   90.00
_cell.angle_beta   90.00
_cell.angle_gamma   90.00
#
_symmetry.space_group_name_H-M   'P 1'
#
loop_
_entity.id
_entity.type
_entity.pdbx_description
1 polymer ?
#
loop_
_entity_poly.entity_id
_entity_poly.type
_entity_poly.pdbx_seq_one_letter_code
_entity_poly.pdbx_strand_id
1 'polypeptide(L)'
;IRLISPNHVVSMARAREVDASRLLPQLSEEHVQDVGGNLTTELHVLEAIVRLVDRHAGDPVDALNLSLGGYTCEKDDPAMVALGVAIAYWLQRFPRAPIFAAGGNTPAKRPVYPGAFQHVRAVAAAIDGGDHVVWDPHSTTKPKPPTVVPRRPWITDVAPGSNLLGPSGVSKDHVVKWSGSSFATAVATACYVSRRPMEVDIDLICWPAIKVPYGGIPGLHWA
;
A
#
# COMPACT_ATOMS: atom_id res chain seq x y z
N ILE A 1 15.98 6.85 4.60
CA ILE A 1 14.54 7.14 4.85
C ILE A 1 14.35 8.62 4.56
N ARG A 2 13.62 9.00 3.50
CA ARG A 2 13.26 10.41 3.32
C ARG A 2 12.21 10.73 4.37
N LEU A 3 12.51 11.67 5.27
CA LEU A 3 11.49 12.20 6.17
C LEU A 3 10.44 12.88 5.28
N ILE A 4 9.21 12.38 5.33
CA ILE A 4 8.06 13.18 4.89
C ILE A 4 8.09 14.41 5.82
N SER A 5 8.01 15.62 5.26
CA SER A 5 8.20 16.86 6.03
C SER A 5 7.33 16.85 7.31
N PRO A 6 7.75 17.52 8.40
CA PRO A 6 7.00 17.57 9.66
C PRO A 6 5.57 18.12 9.51
N ASN A 7 5.27 18.77 8.38
CA ASN A 7 3.95 19.33 8.08
C ASN A 7 2.98 18.31 7.44
N HIS A 8 3.47 17.13 7.05
CA HIS A 8 2.61 16.09 6.52
C HIS A 8 2.08 15.21 7.65
N VAL A 9 0.76 15.09 7.72
CA VAL A 9 0.09 14.22 8.68
C VAL A 9 -0.26 12.91 8.00
N VAL A 10 0.18 11.79 8.58
CA VAL A 10 -0.23 10.45 8.13
C VAL A 10 -1.44 10.02 8.96
N SER A 11 -2.62 10.02 8.33
CA SER A 11 -3.84 9.45 8.92
C SER A 11 -4.01 7.99 8.51
N MET A 12 -4.26 7.14 9.49
CA MET A 12 -4.53 5.72 9.27
C MET A 12 -5.95 5.37 9.67
N ALA A 13 -6.63 4.60 8.82
CA ALA A 13 -7.82 3.84 9.17
C ALA A 13 -7.51 2.36 8.93
N ARG A 14 -7.45 1.59 10.01
CA ARG A 14 -7.32 0.14 9.92
C ARG A 14 -8.66 -0.43 9.48
N ALA A 15 -8.65 -1.31 8.49
CA ALA A 15 -9.78 -2.19 8.22
C ALA A 15 -10.02 -3.03 9.49
N ARG A 16 -11.17 -2.83 10.14
CA ARG A 16 -11.59 -3.58 11.33
C ARG A 16 -12.75 -4.45 10.93
N GLU A 17 -12.94 -5.56 11.62
CA GLU A 17 -14.17 -6.34 11.47
C GLU A 17 -15.35 -5.42 11.80
N VAL A 18 -16.24 -5.23 10.82
CA VAL A 18 -17.47 -4.48 11.00
C VAL A 18 -18.59 -5.49 11.17
N ASP A 19 -19.45 -5.25 12.14
CA ASP A 19 -20.72 -5.96 12.24
C ASP A 19 -21.50 -5.79 10.93
N ALA A 20 -21.55 -6.86 10.13
CA ALA A 20 -22.15 -6.85 8.79
C ALA A 20 -23.60 -6.35 8.81
N SER A 21 -24.31 -6.56 9.93
CA SER A 21 -25.69 -6.09 10.14
C SER A 21 -25.82 -4.56 10.11
N ARG A 22 -24.73 -3.82 10.36
CA ARG A 22 -24.71 -2.34 10.33
C ARG A 22 -24.49 -1.76 8.94
N LEU A 23 -23.85 -2.50 8.04
CA LEU A 23 -23.50 -2.02 6.70
C LEU A 23 -24.55 -2.42 5.66
N LEU A 24 -25.18 -3.59 5.80
CA LEU A 24 -26.08 -4.15 4.78
C LEU A 24 -27.24 -4.90 5.46
N PRO A 25 -28.41 -4.27 5.68
CA PRO A 25 -29.58 -4.91 6.28
C PRO A 25 -30.19 -6.07 5.48
N GLN A 26 -29.60 -6.46 4.34
CA GLN A 26 -30.21 -7.34 3.33
C GLN A 26 -29.35 -8.54 2.91
N LEU A 27 -28.16 -8.75 3.47
CA LEU A 27 -27.38 -9.97 3.19
C LEU A 27 -27.67 -11.02 4.28
N SER A 28 -28.13 -12.20 3.85
CA SER A 28 -28.43 -13.33 4.74
C SER A 28 -27.19 -13.84 5.48
N GLU A 29 -27.38 -14.30 6.72
CA GLU A 29 -26.32 -14.78 7.63
C GLU A 29 -25.44 -15.89 7.02
N GLU A 30 -25.94 -16.66 6.06
CA GLU A 30 -25.19 -17.73 5.38
C GLU A 30 -23.97 -17.23 4.60
N HIS A 31 -23.94 -15.97 4.12
CA HIS A 31 -22.80 -15.45 3.36
C HIS A 31 -21.63 -14.97 4.23
N VAL A 32 -21.83 -14.83 5.54
CA VAL A 32 -20.85 -14.23 6.47
C VAL A 32 -19.87 -15.27 7.02
N GLN A 33 -20.26 -16.55 7.07
CA GLN A 33 -19.50 -17.59 7.79
C GLN A 33 -18.37 -18.27 6.99
N ASP A 34 -18.32 -18.12 5.66
CA ASP A 34 -17.37 -18.87 4.81
C ASP A 34 -16.05 -18.14 4.51
N VAL A 35 -15.87 -16.92 5.01
CA VAL A 35 -14.69 -16.08 4.71
C VAL A 35 -13.57 -16.30 5.74
N GLY A 36 -13.02 -17.52 5.76
CA GLY A 36 -11.88 -17.87 6.61
C GLY A 36 -10.61 -17.08 6.26
N GLY A 37 -10.10 -16.31 7.24
CA GLY A 37 -8.68 -15.96 7.34
C GLY A 37 -8.26 -14.55 6.91
N ASN A 38 -8.32 -13.60 7.86
CA ASN A 38 -7.41 -12.46 8.05
C ASN A 38 -6.83 -11.76 6.79
N LEU A 39 -7.71 -11.15 6.02
CA LEU A 39 -7.62 -9.75 5.56
C LEU A 39 -9.04 -9.37 5.18
N THR A 40 -9.77 -8.82 6.15
CA THR A 40 -10.80 -7.80 5.96
C THR A 40 -11.32 -7.66 4.52
N THR A 41 -12.49 -8.23 4.25
CA THR A 41 -13.23 -8.14 2.97
C THR A 41 -13.24 -6.73 2.37
N GLU A 42 -13.54 -6.63 1.08
CA GLU A 42 -13.64 -5.39 0.31
C GLU A 42 -14.58 -4.36 0.96
N LEU A 43 -15.58 -4.81 1.71
CA LEU A 43 -16.47 -3.97 2.54
C LEU A 43 -15.71 -3.23 3.65
N HIS A 44 -14.74 -3.86 4.28
CA HIS A 44 -13.90 -3.21 5.29
C HIS A 44 -12.96 -2.18 4.68
N VAL A 45 -12.52 -2.39 3.45
CA VAL A 45 -11.75 -1.37 2.71
C VAL A 45 -12.64 -0.17 2.39
N LEU A 46 -13.87 -0.41 1.95
CA LEU A 46 -14.87 0.64 1.76
C LEU A 46 -15.12 1.43 3.06
N GLU A 47 -15.41 0.76 4.17
CA GLU A 47 -15.67 1.40 5.47
C GLU A 47 -14.45 2.21 5.96
N ALA A 48 -13.24 1.67 5.80
CA ALA A 48 -12.01 2.41 6.13
C ALA A 48 -11.83 3.67 5.28
N ILE A 49 -12.13 3.60 3.97
CA ILE A 49 -12.07 4.76 3.07
C ILE A 49 -13.13 5.80 3.44
N VAL A 50 -14.37 5.39 3.73
CA VAL A 50 -15.44 6.30 4.17
C VAL A 50 -15.01 7.04 5.43
N ARG A 51 -14.46 6.33 6.43
CA ARG A 51 -13.99 6.95 7.67
C ARG A 51 -12.81 7.90 7.48
N LEU A 52 -11.92 7.63 6.51
CA LEU A 52 -10.84 8.57 6.17
C LEU A 52 -11.39 9.83 5.52
N VAL A 53 -12.34 9.68 4.58
CA VAL A 53 -13.03 10.81 3.94
C VAL A 53 -13.72 11.67 4.98
N ASP A 54 -14.51 11.07 5.86
CA ASP A 54 -15.30 11.81 6.86
C ASP A 54 -14.39 12.54 7.86
N ARG A 55 -13.28 11.91 8.27
CA ARG A 55 -12.30 12.54 9.17
C ARG A 55 -11.64 13.78 8.55
N HIS A 56 -11.41 13.75 7.24
CA HIS A 56 -10.76 14.83 6.50
C HIS A 56 -11.76 15.68 5.71
N ALA A 57 -13.02 15.71 6.14
CA ALA A 57 -14.04 16.56 5.55
C ALA A 57 -13.69 18.04 5.79
N GLY A 58 -12.97 18.63 4.85
CA GLY A 58 -12.50 20.02 4.91
C GLY A 58 -10.98 20.17 4.89
N ASP A 59 -10.22 19.08 5.05
CA ASP A 59 -8.76 19.11 4.98
C ASP A 59 -8.26 18.79 3.57
N PRO A 60 -7.15 19.42 3.12
CA PRO A 60 -6.46 18.96 1.94
C PRO A 60 -5.86 17.57 2.18
N VAL A 61 -6.04 16.66 1.22
CA VAL A 61 -5.44 15.33 1.24
C VAL A 61 -4.60 15.15 -0.02
N ASP A 62 -3.36 14.69 0.16
CA ASP A 62 -2.41 14.59 -0.96
C ASP A 62 -2.50 13.28 -1.74
N ALA A 63 -2.73 12.16 -1.06
CA ALA A 63 -2.79 10.84 -1.67
C ALA A 63 -3.45 9.82 -0.74
N LEU A 64 -4.00 8.75 -1.33
CA LEU A 64 -4.39 7.52 -0.62
C LEU A 64 -3.36 6.43 -0.85
N ASN A 65 -2.90 5.78 0.22
CA ASN A 65 -2.05 4.59 0.14
C ASN A 65 -2.83 3.35 0.53
N LEU A 66 -2.97 2.41 -0.41
CA LEU A 66 -3.55 1.09 -0.21
C LEU A 66 -2.44 0.05 -0.39
N SER A 67 -1.58 -0.10 0.61
CA SER A 67 -0.51 -1.12 0.65
C SER A 67 -1.03 -2.56 0.79
N LEU A 68 -2.14 -2.86 0.13
CA LEU A 68 -2.87 -4.11 0.09
C LEU A 68 -3.23 -4.45 -1.35
N GLY A 69 -3.48 -5.73 -1.60
CA GLY A 69 -3.93 -6.20 -2.89
C GLY A 69 -4.33 -7.66 -2.82
N GLY A 70 -5.53 -7.96 -3.30
CA GLY A 70 -6.11 -9.30 -3.31
C GLY A 70 -6.33 -9.79 -4.73
N TYR A 71 -6.38 -11.11 -4.87
CA TYR A 71 -7.12 -11.67 -5.97
C TYR A 71 -8.56 -11.77 -5.51
N THR A 72 -9.36 -10.82 -5.94
CA THR A 72 -10.79 -11.00 -5.86
C THR A 72 -11.23 -11.97 -6.95
N CYS A 73 -12.38 -12.59 -6.73
CA CYS A 73 -12.99 -13.48 -7.70
C CYS A 73 -13.45 -12.63 -8.91
N GLU A 74 -14.04 -13.28 -9.90
CA GLU A 74 -14.30 -12.72 -11.23
C GLU A 74 -15.02 -11.35 -11.24
N LYS A 75 -15.05 -10.69 -12.40
CA LYS A 75 -15.53 -9.31 -12.60
C LYS A 75 -16.89 -8.98 -11.98
N ASP A 76 -17.74 -9.99 -11.77
CA ASP A 76 -19.10 -9.87 -11.25
C ASP A 76 -19.22 -10.19 -9.75
N ASP A 77 -18.10 -10.32 -9.03
CA ASP A 77 -18.07 -10.50 -7.58
C ASP A 77 -18.64 -9.26 -6.87
N PRO A 78 -19.72 -9.38 -6.07
CA PRO A 78 -20.26 -8.27 -5.27
C PRO A 78 -19.22 -7.56 -4.39
N ALA A 79 -18.17 -8.28 -3.95
CA ALA A 79 -17.08 -7.70 -3.20
C ALA A 79 -16.31 -6.65 -4.02
N MET A 80 -16.18 -6.87 -5.34
CA MET A 80 -15.56 -5.91 -6.25
C MET A 80 -16.37 -4.63 -6.43
N VAL A 81 -17.70 -4.71 -6.29
CA VAL A 81 -18.57 -3.53 -6.30
C VAL A 81 -18.25 -2.64 -5.11
N ALA A 82 -18.11 -3.20 -3.91
CA ALA A 82 -17.77 -2.43 -2.71
C ALA A 82 -16.45 -1.67 -2.86
N LEU A 83 -15.42 -2.35 -3.39
CA LEU A 83 -14.13 -1.72 -3.64
C LEU A 83 -14.21 -0.63 -4.72
N GLY A 84 -14.97 -0.87 -5.81
CA GLY A 84 -15.22 0.13 -6.84
C GLY A 84 -15.94 1.39 -6.30
N VAL A 85 -16.96 1.20 -5.47
CA VAL A 85 -17.67 2.29 -4.77
C VAL A 85 -16.71 3.07 -3.87
N ALA A 86 -15.81 2.39 -3.15
CA ALA A 86 -14.84 3.05 -2.28
C ALA A 86 -13.89 3.95 -3.07
N ILE A 87 -13.36 3.45 -4.20
CA ILE A 87 -12.48 4.21 -5.10
C ILE A 87 -13.23 5.41 -5.68
N ALA A 88 -14.46 5.22 -6.15
CA ALA A 88 -15.29 6.31 -6.67
C ALA A 88 -15.57 7.38 -5.60
N TYR A 89 -15.91 6.98 -4.37
CA TYR A 89 -16.17 7.88 -3.26
C TYR A 89 -14.93 8.71 -2.89
N TRP A 90 -13.74 8.10 -2.86
CA TRP A 90 -12.50 8.83 -2.67
C TRP A 90 -12.28 9.89 -3.76
N LEU A 91 -12.39 9.49 -5.04
CA LEU A 91 -12.15 10.39 -6.17
C LEU A 91 -13.16 11.54 -6.24
N GLN A 92 -14.40 11.31 -5.81
CA GLN A 92 -15.42 12.36 -5.70
C GLN A 92 -15.02 13.42 -4.66
N ARG A 93 -14.42 12.99 -3.54
CA ARG A 93 -14.13 13.86 -2.39
C ARG A 93 -12.76 14.52 -2.48
N PHE A 94 -11.78 13.80 -3.02
CA PHE A 94 -10.40 14.26 -3.19
C PHE A 94 -9.95 14.07 -4.66
N PRO A 95 -10.52 14.81 -5.63
CA PRO A 95 -10.28 14.58 -7.07
C PRO A 95 -8.83 14.80 -7.51
N ARG A 96 -8.02 15.49 -6.69
CA ARG A 96 -6.59 15.74 -6.94
C ARG A 96 -5.65 14.82 -6.14
N ALA A 97 -6.19 13.94 -5.30
CA ALA A 97 -5.42 13.04 -4.46
C ALA A 97 -5.36 11.65 -5.11
N PRO A 98 -4.26 11.29 -5.80
CA PRO A 98 -4.15 9.97 -6.42
C PRO A 98 -4.21 8.84 -5.40
N ILE A 99 -4.67 7.69 -5.87
CA ILE A 99 -4.70 6.45 -5.11
C ILE A 99 -3.54 5.57 -5.57
N PHE A 100 -2.72 5.13 -4.64
CA PHE A 100 -1.65 4.15 -4.88
C PHE A 100 -2.07 2.82 -4.27
N ALA A 101 -1.85 1.72 -4.98
CA ALA A 101 -2.11 0.38 -4.46
C ALA A 101 -0.99 -0.61 -4.78
N ALA A 102 -0.92 -1.70 -4.01
CA ALA A 102 0.04 -2.76 -4.26
C ALA A 102 -0.29 -3.52 -5.55
N GLY A 103 0.71 -3.68 -6.43
CA GLY A 103 0.59 -4.40 -7.70
C GLY A 103 0.53 -5.93 -7.58
N GLY A 104 0.77 -6.47 -6.38
CA GLY A 104 0.74 -7.90 -6.05
C GLY A 104 2.11 -8.53 -5.88
N ASN A 105 2.18 -9.57 -5.03
CA ASN A 105 3.42 -10.25 -4.62
C ASN A 105 3.50 -11.70 -5.12
N THR A 106 3.02 -11.97 -6.32
CA THR A 106 2.90 -13.32 -6.86
C THR A 106 3.35 -13.35 -8.31
N PRO A 107 3.51 -14.52 -8.95
CA PRO A 107 3.76 -14.61 -10.39
C PRO A 107 2.47 -14.72 -11.22
N ALA A 108 1.29 -14.60 -10.60
CA ALA A 108 0.02 -14.81 -11.31
C ALA A 108 -0.18 -13.84 -12.48
N LYS A 109 -0.87 -14.33 -13.52
CA LYS A 109 -1.22 -13.52 -14.71
C LYS A 109 -2.55 -12.77 -14.55
N ARG A 110 -3.28 -13.02 -13.47
CA ARG A 110 -4.57 -12.37 -13.17
C ARG A 110 -4.36 -11.04 -12.43
N PRO A 111 -5.23 -10.03 -12.67
CA PRO A 111 -5.15 -8.73 -12.02
C PRO A 111 -5.20 -8.85 -10.49
N VAL A 112 -4.64 -7.85 -9.83
CA VAL A 112 -4.67 -7.68 -8.38
C VAL A 112 -5.40 -6.38 -8.07
N TYR A 113 -6.47 -6.46 -7.27
CA TYR A 113 -7.30 -5.32 -6.93
C TYR A 113 -6.97 -4.80 -5.53
N PRO A 114 -7.05 -3.48 -5.28
CA PRO A 114 -7.55 -2.43 -6.18
C PRO A 114 -6.57 -1.96 -7.26
N GLY A 115 -5.32 -2.44 -7.26
CA GLY A 115 -4.28 -1.99 -8.20
C GLY A 115 -4.67 -2.03 -9.68
N ALA A 116 -5.53 -2.96 -10.08
CA ALA A 116 -6.00 -3.10 -11.45
C ALA A 116 -7.14 -2.15 -11.86
N PHE A 117 -7.66 -1.30 -10.97
CA PHE A 117 -8.59 -0.24 -11.37
C PHE A 117 -7.87 0.85 -12.17
N GLN A 118 -8.52 1.35 -13.24
CA GLN A 118 -7.92 2.35 -14.16
C GLN A 118 -7.48 3.66 -13.47
N HIS A 119 -8.17 4.05 -12.38
CA HIS A 119 -7.86 5.26 -11.62
C HIS A 119 -6.87 5.05 -10.46
N VAL A 120 -6.33 3.83 -10.34
CA VAL A 120 -5.41 3.46 -9.27
C VAL A 120 -4.01 3.28 -9.82
N ARG A 121 -3.04 3.87 -9.12
CA ARG A 121 -1.61 3.71 -9.39
C ARG A 121 -1.12 2.39 -8.79
N ALA A 122 -1.17 1.31 -9.57
CA ALA A 122 -0.62 0.01 -9.17
C ALA A 122 0.91 0.04 -9.19
N VAL A 123 1.50 -0.20 -8.02
CA VAL A 123 2.95 -0.10 -7.80
C VAL A 123 3.56 -1.49 -7.69
N ALA A 124 4.53 -1.77 -8.54
CA ALA A 124 5.38 -2.95 -8.44
C ALA A 124 6.64 -2.68 -7.61
N ALA A 125 7.13 -3.70 -6.91
CA ALA A 125 8.40 -3.64 -6.21
C ALA A 125 9.57 -3.81 -7.18
N ALA A 126 10.65 -3.05 -6.98
CA ALA A 126 11.94 -3.23 -7.64
C ALA A 126 13.08 -3.41 -6.63
N ILE A 127 14.19 -3.98 -7.11
CA ILE A 127 15.50 -3.93 -6.42
C ILE A 127 16.12 -2.57 -6.74
N ASP A 128 16.44 -1.79 -5.71
CA ASP A 128 17.31 -0.60 -5.76
C ASP A 128 17.07 0.37 -6.92
N GLY A 129 15.87 0.97 -6.99
CA GLY A 129 15.57 2.10 -7.88
C GLY A 129 15.60 1.80 -9.39
N GLY A 130 15.91 0.57 -9.80
CA GLY A 130 15.83 0.13 -11.18
C GLY A 130 14.40 -0.14 -11.64
N ASP A 131 14.23 -0.30 -12.95
CA ASP A 131 12.93 -0.58 -13.58
C ASP A 131 12.52 -2.06 -13.49
N HIS A 132 13.40 -2.91 -12.98
CA HIS A 132 13.17 -4.35 -12.89
C HIS A 132 12.21 -4.67 -11.74
N VAL A 133 11.00 -5.08 -12.11
CA VAL A 133 10.02 -5.59 -11.16
C VAL A 133 10.54 -6.88 -10.56
N VAL A 134 10.47 -6.98 -9.23
CA VAL A 134 10.91 -8.15 -8.50
C VAL A 134 9.81 -8.77 -7.67
N TRP A 135 9.89 -10.08 -7.62
CA TRP A 135 9.11 -10.92 -6.75
C TRP A 135 10.02 -11.60 -5.75
N ASP A 136 9.79 -11.34 -4.47
CA ASP A 136 10.44 -12.02 -3.37
C ASP A 136 9.44 -13.02 -2.77
N PRO A 137 9.51 -14.32 -3.14
CA PRO A 137 8.73 -15.33 -2.45
C PRO A 137 9.21 -15.41 -1.01
N HIS A 138 8.51 -14.74 -0.10
CA HIS A 138 8.73 -14.89 1.33
C HIS A 138 8.60 -16.38 1.70
N SER A 139 9.74 -17.05 1.84
CA SER A 139 9.86 -18.37 2.41
C SER A 139 10.61 -18.22 3.72
N THR A 140 9.91 -18.48 4.82
CA THR A 140 10.47 -18.46 6.18
C THR A 140 11.53 -19.54 6.41
N THR A 141 11.67 -20.50 5.48
CA THR A 141 12.54 -21.67 5.63
C THR A 141 13.75 -21.64 4.69
N LYS A 142 13.67 -20.96 3.53
CA LYS A 142 14.80 -20.79 2.60
C LYS A 142 14.70 -19.43 1.90
N PRO A 143 15.48 -18.41 2.32
CA PRO A 143 15.51 -17.14 1.60
C PRO A 143 15.91 -17.40 0.14
N LYS A 144 15.01 -17.07 -0.79
CA LYS A 144 15.30 -17.11 -2.21
C LYS A 144 15.67 -15.71 -2.66
N PRO A 145 16.64 -15.56 -3.58
CA PRO A 145 16.90 -14.25 -4.15
C PRO A 145 15.63 -13.74 -4.84
N PRO A 146 15.34 -12.43 -4.77
CA PRO A 146 14.25 -11.84 -5.54
C PRO A 146 14.40 -12.16 -7.02
N THR A 147 13.33 -12.65 -7.64
CA THR A 147 13.30 -12.99 -9.06
C THR A 147 12.79 -11.81 -9.84
N VAL A 148 13.52 -11.40 -10.89
CA VAL A 148 13.02 -10.41 -11.85
C VAL A 148 11.85 -11.01 -12.62
N VAL A 149 10.70 -10.33 -12.62
CA VAL A 149 9.49 -10.77 -13.32
C VAL A 149 9.07 -9.72 -14.35
N PRO A 150 8.40 -10.12 -15.45
CA PRO A 150 7.84 -9.17 -16.40
C PRO A 150 6.85 -8.22 -15.71
N ARG A 151 6.89 -6.94 -16.11
CA ARG A 151 5.90 -5.95 -15.70
C ARG A 151 4.52 -6.37 -16.20
N ARG A 152 3.54 -6.37 -15.31
CA ARG A 152 2.17 -6.81 -15.63
C ARG A 152 1.36 -5.64 -16.24
N PRO A 153 0.33 -5.92 -17.07
CA PRO A 153 -0.40 -4.86 -17.80
C PRO A 153 -1.05 -3.80 -16.92
N TRP A 154 -1.45 -4.13 -15.69
CA TRP A 154 -2.06 -3.18 -14.77
C TRP A 154 -1.05 -2.36 -13.95
N ILE A 155 0.24 -2.71 -13.99
CA ILE A 155 1.26 -2.00 -13.22
C ILE A 155 1.54 -0.66 -13.91
N THR A 156 1.26 0.44 -13.22
CA THR A 156 1.47 1.80 -13.72
C THR A 156 2.75 2.42 -13.16
N ASP A 157 3.21 1.99 -11.99
CA ASP A 157 4.42 2.48 -11.34
C ASP A 157 5.33 1.38 -10.84
N VAL A 158 6.60 1.72 -10.68
CA VAL A 158 7.63 0.88 -10.07
C VAL A 158 8.34 1.70 -9.01
N ALA A 159 8.59 1.11 -7.84
CA ALA A 159 9.31 1.76 -6.76
C ALA A 159 10.18 0.76 -6.00
N PRO A 160 11.23 1.22 -5.29
CA PRO A 160 11.97 0.37 -4.36
C PRO A 160 11.01 -0.33 -3.41
N GLY A 161 11.07 -1.65 -3.40
CA GLY A 161 10.16 -2.48 -2.60
C GLY A 161 10.78 -3.79 -2.15
N SER A 162 12.09 -3.95 -2.28
CA SER A 162 12.83 -5.13 -1.85
C SER A 162 13.92 -4.73 -0.87
N ASN A 163 14.12 -5.54 0.18
CA ASN A 163 15.14 -5.32 1.20
C ASN A 163 15.07 -3.94 1.87
N LEU A 164 13.86 -3.38 2.02
CA LEU A 164 13.66 -2.10 2.68
C LEU A 164 13.73 -2.27 4.20
N LEU A 165 14.57 -1.49 4.86
CA LEU A 165 14.62 -1.47 6.32
C LEU A 165 13.38 -0.75 6.87
N GLY A 166 12.66 -1.40 7.79
CA GLY A 166 11.50 -0.81 8.46
C GLY A 166 11.22 -1.45 9.81
N PRO A 167 10.33 -0.84 10.62
CA PRO A 167 9.96 -1.40 11.92
C PRO A 167 9.29 -2.77 11.76
N SER A 168 9.62 -3.70 12.65
CA SER A 168 9.08 -5.07 12.66
C SER A 168 7.68 -5.18 13.28
N GLY A 169 7.29 -4.19 14.09
CA GLY A 169 6.11 -4.27 14.95
C GLY A 169 6.32 -5.03 16.26
N VAL A 170 7.47 -5.68 16.47
CA VAL A 170 7.80 -6.40 17.71
C VAL A 170 8.18 -5.43 18.84
N SER A 171 8.95 -4.39 18.52
CA SER A 171 9.28 -3.31 19.44
C SER A 171 9.59 -2.04 18.64
N LYS A 172 9.65 -0.88 19.32
CA LYS A 172 9.97 0.41 18.69
C LYS A 172 11.37 0.47 18.06
N ASP A 173 12.31 -0.33 18.56
CA ASP A 173 13.72 -0.31 18.14
C ASP A 173 14.07 -1.51 17.25
N HIS A 174 13.15 -2.48 17.09
CA HIS A 174 13.39 -3.66 16.28
C HIS A 174 13.02 -3.41 14.81
N VAL A 175 14.05 -3.39 13.96
CA VAL A 175 13.93 -3.20 12.51
C VAL A 175 14.27 -4.47 11.76
N VAL A 176 13.56 -4.72 10.67
CA VAL A 176 13.78 -5.86 9.78
C VAL A 176 13.77 -5.40 8.33
N LYS A 177 14.27 -6.26 7.44
CA LYS A 177 14.15 -6.05 6.00
C LYS A 177 12.79 -6.56 5.52
N TRP A 178 12.10 -5.71 4.79
CA TRP A 178 10.81 -5.96 4.21
C TRP A 178 10.92 -5.98 2.68
N SER A 179 10.18 -6.89 2.04
CA SER A 179 10.00 -6.90 0.59
C SER A 179 8.54 -7.06 0.22
N GLY A 180 8.14 -6.47 -0.90
CA GLY A 180 6.81 -6.58 -1.46
C GLY A 180 6.32 -5.28 -2.10
N SER A 181 5.38 -5.41 -3.01
CA SER A 181 4.68 -4.31 -3.66
C SER A 181 3.99 -3.38 -2.65
N SER A 182 3.52 -3.88 -1.50
CA SER A 182 3.02 -3.05 -0.39
C SER A 182 4.05 -2.01 0.07
N PHE A 183 5.31 -2.41 0.24
CA PHE A 183 6.37 -1.49 0.62
C PHE A 183 6.74 -0.55 -0.52
N ALA A 184 6.72 -1.03 -1.76
CA ALA A 184 6.88 -0.19 -2.94
C ALA A 184 5.79 0.89 -3.03
N THR A 185 4.52 0.54 -2.74
CA THR A 185 3.40 1.47 -2.68
C THR A 185 3.66 2.57 -1.65
N ALA A 186 4.10 2.22 -0.44
CA ALA A 186 4.49 3.20 0.57
C ALA A 186 5.58 4.17 0.07
N VAL A 187 6.62 3.65 -0.57
CA VAL A 187 7.70 4.46 -1.15
C VAL A 187 7.19 5.36 -2.28
N ALA A 188 6.36 4.85 -3.18
CA ALA A 188 5.79 5.61 -4.29
C ALA A 188 4.89 6.75 -3.78
N THR A 189 4.02 6.48 -2.81
CA THR A 189 3.17 7.50 -2.20
C THR A 189 4.02 8.57 -1.51
N ALA A 190 5.00 8.18 -0.68
CA ALA A 190 5.87 9.14 0.00
C ALA A 190 6.65 10.02 -1.00
N CYS A 191 7.17 9.42 -2.07
CA CYS A 191 7.84 10.16 -3.14
C CYS A 191 6.91 11.16 -3.83
N TYR A 192 5.65 10.78 -4.10
CA TYR A 192 4.65 11.67 -4.68
C TYR A 192 4.38 12.89 -3.79
N VAL A 193 4.11 12.63 -2.52
CA VAL A 193 3.80 13.65 -1.51
C VAL A 193 5.00 14.60 -1.34
N SER A 194 6.23 14.06 -1.21
CA SER A 194 7.45 14.87 -1.00
C SER A 194 7.84 15.79 -2.16
N ARG A 195 7.29 15.58 -3.36
CA ARG A 195 7.59 16.39 -4.56
C ARG A 195 6.58 17.50 -4.80
N ARG A 196 5.49 17.56 -4.02
CA ARG A 196 4.56 18.68 -4.13
C ARG A 196 5.22 19.93 -3.56
N PRO A 197 5.15 21.08 -4.27
CA PRO A 197 5.64 22.33 -3.74
C PRO A 197 4.88 22.61 -2.44
N MET A 198 5.60 22.62 -1.32
CA MET A 198 5.04 23.09 -0.07
C MET A 198 5.00 24.62 -0.12
N GLU A 199 3.93 25.24 0.38
CA GLU A 199 3.87 26.70 0.58
C GLU A 199 4.88 27.20 1.63
N VAL A 200 5.68 26.31 2.21
CA VAL A 200 6.75 26.64 3.16
C VAL A 200 8.07 26.15 2.57
N ASP A 201 8.93 27.10 2.24
CA ASP A 201 10.32 26.88 1.88
C ASP A 201 11.03 26.23 3.07
N ILE A 202 11.29 24.93 2.99
CA ILE A 202 12.16 24.24 3.94
C ILE A 202 13.26 23.61 3.11
N ASP A 203 14.51 23.95 3.44
CA ASP A 203 15.71 23.38 2.86
C ASP A 203 15.59 21.86 2.78
N LEU A 204 15.30 21.38 1.57
CA LEU A 204 15.26 19.97 1.22
C LEU A 204 16.71 19.47 1.27
N ILE A 205 17.16 19.00 2.43
CA ILE A 205 18.35 18.17 2.52
C ILE A 205 18.00 16.82 1.89
N CYS A 206 18.11 16.76 0.57
CA CYS A 206 18.28 15.51 -0.15
C CYS A 206 19.58 14.92 0.37
N TRP A 207 19.48 13.89 1.22
CA TRP A 207 20.63 13.04 1.48
C TRP A 207 21.17 12.61 0.11
N PRO A 208 22.48 12.83 -0.16
CA PRO A 208 23.04 12.47 -1.45
C PRO A 208 22.77 10.99 -1.71
N ALA A 209 22.93 10.57 -2.97
CA ALA A 209 23.06 9.16 -3.31
C ALA A 209 24.34 8.58 -2.66
N ILE A 210 24.34 8.45 -1.33
CA ILE A 210 25.36 7.79 -0.56
C ILE A 210 24.98 6.33 -0.60
N LYS A 211 25.78 5.51 -1.29
CA LYS A 211 25.87 4.10 -0.96
C LYS A 211 26.30 4.05 0.50
N VAL A 212 25.36 3.86 1.41
CA VAL A 212 25.67 3.62 2.82
C VAL A 212 26.02 2.12 2.91
N PRO A 213 27.29 1.74 3.12
CA PRO A 213 27.58 0.38 3.54
C PRO A 213 27.00 0.20 4.93
N TYR A 214 25.91 -0.58 5.05
CA TYR A 214 25.13 -0.71 6.28
C TYR A 214 25.78 -1.64 7.33
N GLY A 215 27.10 -1.54 7.52
CA GLY A 215 27.82 -2.08 8.66
C GLY A 215 28.29 -0.93 9.53
N GLY A 216 27.64 -0.67 10.68
CA GLY A 216 28.15 0.27 11.67
C GLY A 216 27.20 1.31 12.25
N ILE A 217 25.88 1.22 12.08
CA ILE A 217 24.96 2.10 12.82
C ILE A 217 24.88 1.63 14.29
N PRO A 218 25.32 2.43 15.28
CA PRO A 218 25.26 2.03 16.69
C PRO A 218 23.81 1.84 17.14
N GLY A 219 23.52 0.71 17.78
CA GLY A 219 22.18 0.39 18.31
C GLY A 219 21.25 -0.40 17.38
N LEU A 220 21.65 -0.66 16.12
CA LEU A 220 20.95 -1.61 15.27
C LEU A 220 21.43 -3.04 15.55
N HIS A 221 20.60 -3.83 16.22
CA HIS A 221 20.82 -5.26 16.36
C HIS A 221 20.35 -5.98 15.10
N TRP A 222 21.27 -6.62 14.39
CA TRP A 222 20.98 -7.50 13.25
C TRP A 222 20.63 -8.89 13.77
N ALA A 223 19.56 -9.48 13.24
CA ALA A 223 19.25 -10.91 13.40
C ALA A 223 19.78 -11.67 12.18
#